data_AF-A0A9W4TCQ7-F1
#
_entry.id   AF-A0A9W4TCQ7-F1
#
_cell.length_a   1.000
_cell.length_b   1.000
_cell.length_c   1.000
_cell.angle_alpha   90.00
_cell.angle_beta   90.00
_cell.angle_gamma   90.00
#
_symmetry.space_group_name_H-M   'P 1'
#
loop_
_entity.id
_entity.type
_entity.pdbx_description
1 polymer ?
#
loop_
_entity_poly.entity_id
_entity_poly.type
_entity_poly.pdbx_seq_one_letter_code
_entity_poly.pdbx_strand_id
1 'polypeptide(L)' 'MSDPLSILKGEIKRLGFVSNEKISLFGYFTGNEKNQTDALSLLDDCNTDEEKRNYLRSLISQPGPTLNLLQANID' A
#
# COMPACT_ATOMS: atom_id res chain seq x y z
N MET A 1 -13.83 -0.52 -17.37
CA MET A 1 -13.50 -0.38 -15.94
C MET A 1 -12.00 -0.19 -15.85
N SER A 2 -11.52 0.77 -15.05
CA SER A 2 -10.08 0.93 -14.80
C SER A 2 -9.60 -0.20 -13.89
N ASP A 3 -8.39 -0.71 -14.09
CA ASP A 3 -7.81 -1.74 -13.23
C ASP A 3 -7.53 -1.20 -11.80
N PRO A 4 -7.67 -2.03 -10.75
CA PRO A 4 -7.46 -1.61 -9.37
C PRO A 4 -6.11 -0.93 -9.12
N LEU A 5 -5.06 -1.45 -9.74
CA LEU A 5 -3.71 -0.92 -9.65
C LEU A 5 -3.60 0.50 -10.24
N SER A 6 -4.23 0.77 -11.38
CA SER A 6 -4.28 2.10 -12.00
C SER A 6 -5.04 3.11 -11.14
N ILE A 7 -6.15 2.70 -10.54
CA ILE A 7 -6.90 3.55 -9.60
C ILE A 7 -6.01 3.93 -8.40
N LEU A 8 -5.35 2.95 -7.77
CA LEU A 8 -4.44 3.19 -6.65
C LEU A 8 -3.27 4.10 -7.05
N LYS A 9 -2.66 3.87 -8.23
CA LYS A 9 -1.59 4.74 -8.74
C LYS A 9 -2.06 6.17 -8.95
N GLY A 10 -3.30 6.36 -9.43
CA GLY A 10 -3.93 7.67 -9.57
C GLY A 10 -4.12 8.35 -8.20
N GLU A 11 -4.67 7.62 -7.24
CA GLU A 11 -4.97 8.14 -5.91
C GLU A 11 -3.69 8.51 -5.13
N ILE A 12 -2.65 7.67 -5.19
CA ILE A 12 -1.33 7.96 -4.59
C ILE A 12 -0.71 9.23 -5.19
N LYS A 13 -0.87 9.45 -6.50
CA LYS A 13 -0.40 10.69 -7.15
C LYS A 13 -1.22 11.90 -6.68
N ARG A 14 -2.54 11.78 -6.60
CA ARG A 14 -3.46 12.84 -6.12
C ARG A 14 -3.16 13.26 -4.68
N LEU A 15 -2.86 12.29 -3.82
CA LEU A 15 -2.60 12.51 -2.39
C LEU A 15 -1.22 13.13 -2.08
N GLY A 16 -0.33 13.26 -3.07
CA GLY A 16 0.91 14.04 -2.93
C GLY A 16 2.06 13.33 -2.20
N PHE A 17 2.10 11.99 -2.19
CA PHE A 17 3.19 11.22 -1.58
C PHE A 17 4.58 11.57 -2.15
N VAL A 18 5.62 11.46 -1.33
CA VAL A 18 7.01 11.64 -1.81
C VAL A 18 7.50 10.41 -2.60
N SER A 19 8.58 10.55 -3.35
CA SER A 19 9.07 9.50 -4.26
C SER A 19 9.32 8.15 -3.57
N ASN A 20 9.92 8.15 -2.37
CA ASN A 20 10.18 6.91 -1.64
C ASN A 20 8.89 6.20 -1.20
N GLU A 21 7.92 6.95 -0.68
CA GLU A 21 6.61 6.40 -0.28
C GLU A 21 5.87 5.83 -1.50
N LYS A 22 5.91 6.54 -2.65
CA LYS A 22 5.32 6.07 -3.90
C LYS A 22 5.91 4.74 -4.35
N ILE A 23 7.23 4.60 -4.31
CA ILE A 23 7.91 3.37 -4.70
C ILE A 23 7.48 2.20 -3.80
N SER A 24 7.49 2.40 -2.48
CA SER A 24 7.06 1.37 -1.52
C SER A 24 5.61 0.96 -1.72
N LEU A 25 4.69 1.92 -1.92
CA LEU A 25 3.28 1.64 -2.18
C LEU A 25 3.07 0.89 -3.49
N PHE A 26 3.76 1.29 -4.56
CA PHE A 26 3.67 0.59 -5.85
C PHE A 26 4.20 -0.84 -5.75
N GLY A 27 5.28 -1.07 -5.00
CA GLY A 27 5.79 -2.40 -4.72
C GLY A 27 4.78 -3.26 -3.96
N TYR A 28 4.19 -2.71 -2.89
CA TYR A 28 3.18 -3.39 -2.08
C TYR A 28 1.97 -3.83 -2.91
N PHE A 29 1.44 -2.96 -3.77
CA PHE A 29 0.27 -3.27 -4.59
C PHE A 29 0.59 -4.16 -5.80
N THR A 30 1.76 -4.02 -6.41
CA THR A 30 2.15 -4.87 -7.56
C THR A 30 2.41 -6.31 -7.11
N GLY A 31 2.82 -6.53 -5.85
CA GLY A 31 3.11 -7.86 -5.32
C GLY A 31 1.89 -8.72 -4.99
N ASN A 32 0.68 -8.14 -4.87
CA ASN A 32 -0.52 -8.88 -4.47
C ASN A 32 -1.82 -8.17 -4.90
N GLU A 33 -2.61 -8.82 -5.77
CA GLU A 33 -3.91 -8.29 -6.23
C GLU A 33 -4.93 -8.13 -5.11
N LYS A 34 -4.94 -9.03 -4.11
CA LYS A 34 -5.85 -8.93 -2.97
C LYS A 34 -5.65 -7.62 -2.21
N ASN A 35 -4.39 -7.24 -2.00
CA ASN A 35 -4.03 -5.97 -1.35
C ASN A 35 -4.58 -4.77 -2.13
N GLN A 36 -4.74 -4.87 -3.46
CA GLN A 36 -5.29 -3.78 -4.27
C GLN A 36 -6.77 -3.60 -3.98
N THR A 37 -7.55 -4.69 -4.04
CA THR A 37 -8.99 -4.67 -3.74
C THR A 37 -9.28 -4.27 -2.30
N ASP A 38 -8.55 -4.82 -1.32
CA ASP A 38 -8.73 -4.51 0.10
C ASP A 38 -8.43 -3.03 0.37
N ALA A 39 -7.35 -2.49 -0.23
CA ALA A 39 -7.02 -1.09 -0.08
C ALA A 39 -8.01 -0.15 -0.75
N LEU A 40 -8.57 -0.52 -1.92
CA LEU A 40 -9.60 0.29 -2.56
C LEU A 40 -10.88 0.36 -1.71
N SER A 41 -11.30 -0.76 -1.12
CA SER A 41 -12.46 -0.76 -0.22
C SER A 41 -12.24 0.15 0.99
N LEU A 42 -11.08 0.05 1.64
CA LEU A 42 -10.75 0.86 2.82
C LEU A 42 -10.55 2.34 2.49
N LEU A 43 -10.06 2.67 1.29
CA LEU A 43 -9.94 4.05 0.83
C LEU A 43 -11.31 4.69 0.56
N ASP A 44 -12.31 3.90 0.17
CA ASP A 44 -13.69 4.36 -0.01
C ASP A 44 -14.34 4.71 1.34
N ASP A 45 -13.99 3.97 2.40
CA ASP A 45 -14.43 4.23 3.77
C ASP A 45 -13.77 5.47 4.41
N CYS A 46 -12.68 5.99 3.82
CA CYS A 46 -11.97 7.17 4.31
C CYS A 46 -12.65 8.46 3.83
N ASN A 47 -13.00 9.36 4.76
CA ASN A 47 -13.72 10.59 4.45
C ASN A 47 -12.78 11.76 4.07
N THR A 48 -11.52 11.69 4.52
CA THR A 48 -10.55 12.76 4.32
C THR A 48 -9.27 12.27 3.65
N ASP A 49 -8.61 13.18 2.94
CA ASP A 49 -7.30 12.89 2.34
C ASP A 49 -6.23 12.58 3.39
N GLU A 50 -6.38 13.08 4.62
CA GLU A 50 -5.49 12.77 5.73
C GLU A 50 -5.64 11.32 6.19
N GLU A 51 -6.87 10.83 6.37
CA GLU A 51 -7.15 9.43 6.69
C GLU A 51 -6.58 8.50 5.61
N LYS A 52 -6.82 8.81 4.34
CA LYS A 52 -6.27 8.05 3.21
C LYS A 52 -4.74 7.99 3.26
N ARG A 53 -4.09 9.13 3.53
CA ARG A 53 -2.62 9.18 3.66
C ARG A 53 -2.12 8.34 4.82
N ASN A 54 -2.76 8.45 5.98
CA ASN A 54 -2.37 7.72 7.18
C ASN A 54 -2.54 6.21 6.99
N TYR A 55 -3.64 5.78 6.37
CA TYR A 55 -3.86 4.39 6.00
C TYR A 55 -2.75 3.86 5.09
N LEU A 56 -2.50 4.52 3.95
CA LEU A 56 -1.48 4.08 2.99
C LEU A 56 -0.07 4.07 3.61
N ARG A 57 0.28 5.05 4.46
CA ARG A 57 1.53 5.05 5.21
C ARG A 57 1.64 3.86 6.14
N SER A 58 0.54 3.43 6.76
CA SER A 58 0.55 2.27 7.66
C SER A 58 0.95 0.98 6.92
N LEU A 59 0.57 0.83 5.64
CA LEU A 59 0.91 -0.34 4.81
C LEU A 59 2.41 -0.48 4.57
N ILE A 60 3.12 0.65 4.47
CA ILE A 60 4.57 0.71 4.18
C ILE A 60 5.42 1.02 5.42
N SER A 61 4.79 1.39 6.54
CA SER A 61 5.45 1.63 7.84
C SER A 61 5.51 0.37 8.70
N GLN A 62 4.64 -0.62 8.43
CA GLN A 62 4.83 -1.93 9.02
C GLN A 62 6.13 -2.53 8.46
N PRO A 63 6.94 -3.27 9.26
CA PRO A 63 7.93 -4.16 8.69
C PRO A 63 7.14 -5.11 7.80
N GLY A 64 7.15 -4.85 6.49
CA GLY A 64 6.37 -5.63 5.52
C GLY A 64 6.62 -7.10 5.80
N PRO A 65 5.61 -8.00 5.67
CA PRO A 65 5.70 -9.39 6.06
C PRO A 65 7.07 -9.89 5.62
N THR A 66 7.94 -9.99 6.60
CA THR A 66 9.35 -10.27 6.37
C THR A 66 9.29 -11.57 5.61
N LEU A 67 10.02 -11.64 4.50
CA LEU A 67 10.45 -12.92 3.98
C LEU A 67 11.03 -13.67 5.19
N ASN A 68 10.22 -14.54 5.79
CA ASN A 68 10.57 -15.45 6.88
C ASN A 68 11.47 -16.52 6.27
N LEU A 69 12.64 -16.10 5.79
CA LEU A 69 13.62 -16.95 5.15
C LEU A 69 15.01 -16.82 5.76
N LEU A 70 15.17 -16.08 6.86
CA LEU A 70 16.44 -16.02 7.60
C LEU A 70 16.28 -15.92 9.13
N GLN A 71 15.30 -16.61 9.73
CA GLN A 71 15.36 -16.88 11.18
C GLN A 71 14.87 -18.28 11.59
N ALA A 72 14.89 -19.24 10.67
CA ALA A 72 14.98 -20.65 11.03
C ALA A 72 16.48 -21.00 11.13
N ASN A 73 17.10 -20.60 12.23
CA ASN A 73 18.36 -21.11 12.77
C ASN A 73 18.56 -20.40 14.12
N ILE A 74 17.84 -20.90 15.12
CA ILE A 74 18.27 -20.83 16.51
C ILE A 74 18.67 -22.27 16.82
N ASP A 75 19.96 -22.47 17.09
CA ASP A 75 20.52 -23.70 17.67
C ASP A 75 19.88 -24.05 19.02
#